data_AF-A0A5C5YS36-F1
#
_entry.id   AF-A0A5C5YS36-F1
#
_cell.length_a   1.000
_cell.length_b   1.000
_cell.length_c   1.000
_cell.angle_alpha   90.00
_cell.angle_beta   90.00
_cell.angle_gamma   90.00
#
_symmetry.space_group_name_H-M   'P 1'
#
loop_
_entity.id
_entity.type
_entity.pdbx_description
1 polymer ?
#
loop_
_entity_poly.entity_id
_entity_poly.type
_entity_poly.pdbx_seq_one_letter_code
_entity_poly.pdbx_strand_id
1 'polypeptide(L)'
;MKITLWRSIAVASMGFAPLAVPANANAASDARSNTTNARESWIEQSPYYEQEAWYDVTEWFDGDDYTRTEEAWNDDSEGDGYSYDYRGSESNADSNSYGYDNRNGGDNWFYDYYDGQYFTYDDLSNDRIYRSAAVYSDYDNDGYFDAVLTAYDSNGDGLYESGDYYTLNSTADQKQGKQSKQGQQPQQSRQQELTGTVKNVKRASVRDTKHLVAMVKTDSGKQFACDLGPAKDMKNVDLAQGDKLTVAGPALKVGDKRVVMADWVKLQDSDQKTKVDRSEATLQGKVVDTKKASIRGQKHLLVKLKTDAGKKCLCDLGPADELDANFEQGDQLKVTGVPAKANGRKLVLAESVTIDGDKTRIHRAERLRGHSGNQSANSERHTSGQQALTSVQGEVRSTRQLSVRGNERNVAVIDANDGRQMLIDLGSADASQVSLQQGDRIQAKGIVTKAKNGKPVLLARTVMHDGQTTRIDNRQQRSSLTSASEISGKVQQLKTVTVNDSERQLARIKTDDGRTATVDFGSPDQDAGNISQGDTITAEGVSVKVADKTILVAFEVSPENGDSFKVDRGFDSQSDRSPASRR
;
A
#
# COMPACT_ATOMS: atom_id res chain seq x y z
N MET A 1 28.55 -56.86 -32.95
CA MET A 1 29.19 -57.44 -34.15
C MET A 1 28.48 -56.89 -35.38
N LYS A 2 29.25 -56.21 -36.24
CA LYS A 2 29.05 -55.78 -37.64
C LYS A 2 27.72 -55.18 -38.14
N ILE A 3 27.85 -53.89 -38.45
CA ILE A 3 27.17 -53.05 -39.44
C ILE A 3 27.13 -53.70 -40.84
N THR A 4 26.05 -53.54 -41.60
CA THR A 4 26.08 -53.34 -43.07
C THR A 4 24.86 -52.52 -43.53
N LEU A 5 25.08 -51.76 -44.59
CA LEU A 5 24.40 -50.52 -45.03
C LEU A 5 23.97 -50.68 -46.52
N TRP A 6 23.29 -49.66 -47.07
CA TRP A 6 22.92 -49.38 -48.50
C TRP A 6 21.54 -49.92 -48.95
N ARG A 7 20.64 -49.19 -49.67
CA ARG A 7 20.71 -47.92 -50.45
C ARG A 7 19.29 -47.34 -50.74
N SER A 8 19.19 -46.00 -50.73
CA SER A 8 18.45 -45.03 -51.58
C SER A 8 17.01 -45.25 -52.11
N ILE A 9 16.18 -44.18 -52.07
CA ILE A 9 15.45 -43.59 -53.23
C ILE A 9 14.90 -42.17 -52.90
N ALA A 10 15.20 -41.26 -53.82
CA ALA A 10 14.57 -40.02 -54.32
C ALA A 10 13.86 -38.98 -53.42
N VAL A 11 14.32 -37.74 -53.66
CA VAL A 11 13.80 -36.42 -53.29
C VAL A 11 12.71 -35.98 -54.27
N ALA A 12 11.64 -35.36 -53.79
CA ALA A 12 10.76 -34.50 -54.57
C ALA A 12 10.54 -33.18 -53.82
N SER A 13 11.21 -32.13 -54.29
CA SER A 13 11.01 -30.73 -53.91
C SER A 13 10.03 -30.08 -54.88
N MET A 14 8.90 -29.60 -54.40
CA MET A 14 8.03 -28.68 -55.15
C MET A 14 8.31 -27.25 -54.70
N GLY A 15 8.87 -26.47 -55.64
CA GLY A 15 9.06 -25.04 -55.49
C GLY A 15 7.80 -24.26 -55.88
N PHE A 16 7.53 -23.20 -55.13
CA PHE A 16 6.64 -22.12 -55.56
C PHE A 16 7.50 -20.90 -55.89
N ALA A 17 7.42 -20.46 -57.14
CA ALA A 17 7.99 -19.20 -57.62
C ALA A 17 6.96 -18.06 -57.50
N PRO A 18 7.40 -16.79 -57.42
CA PRO A 18 6.56 -15.63 -57.16
C PRO A 18 5.95 -15.07 -58.45
N LEU A 19 4.74 -14.52 -58.36
CA LEU A 19 4.14 -13.69 -59.42
C LEU A 19 4.26 -12.22 -59.06
N ALA A 20 4.72 -11.45 -60.06
CA ALA A 20 5.03 -10.04 -59.98
C ALA A 20 3.98 -9.21 -60.76
N VAL A 21 3.45 -8.18 -60.08
CA VAL A 21 2.94 -6.85 -60.50
C VAL A 21 1.86 -6.74 -61.61
N PRO A 22 0.95 -5.75 -61.51
CA PRO A 22 1.28 -4.43 -62.06
C PRO A 22 0.95 -3.25 -61.14
N ALA A 23 1.76 -2.19 -61.31
CA ALA A 23 1.63 -0.90 -60.68
C ALA A 23 0.45 -0.13 -61.27
N ASN A 24 -0.31 0.57 -60.42
CA ASN A 24 -1.13 1.69 -60.85
C ASN A 24 -0.95 2.87 -59.89
N ALA A 25 -0.85 4.03 -60.50
CA ALA A 25 -0.39 5.29 -59.95
C ALA A 25 -1.45 6.03 -59.12
N ASN A 26 -0.93 6.83 -58.18
CA ASN A 26 -1.43 8.09 -57.64
C ASN A 26 -2.82 8.58 -58.06
N ALA A 27 -3.71 8.80 -57.09
CA ALA A 27 -4.36 10.08 -56.81
C ALA A 27 -5.51 9.88 -55.80
N ALA A 28 -5.37 10.49 -54.61
CA ALA A 28 -6.43 11.09 -53.80
C ALA A 28 -5.92 11.20 -52.35
N SER A 29 -5.27 12.33 -52.08
CA SER A 29 -5.15 12.91 -50.76
C SER A 29 -6.54 13.24 -50.19
N ASP A 30 -6.59 13.39 -48.87
CA ASP A 30 -7.68 14.02 -48.09
C ASP A 30 -8.76 13.10 -47.51
N ALA A 31 -8.34 12.31 -46.52
CA ALA A 31 -9.18 12.01 -45.35
C ALA A 31 -8.29 11.94 -44.11
N ARG A 32 -8.07 13.10 -43.48
CA ARG A 32 -7.35 13.26 -42.21
C ARG A 32 -8.07 12.47 -41.12
N SER A 33 -7.51 11.33 -40.72
CA SER A 33 -7.76 10.72 -39.42
C SER A 33 -7.19 11.64 -38.34
N ASN A 34 -8.08 12.33 -37.65
CA ASN A 34 -7.78 13.16 -36.50
C ASN A 34 -7.57 12.24 -35.28
N THR A 35 -6.44 11.52 -35.24
CA THR A 35 -5.95 10.89 -34.02
C THR A 35 -5.23 11.96 -33.22
N THR A 36 -6.01 12.62 -32.36
CA THR A 36 -5.50 13.60 -31.41
C THR A 36 -4.50 12.88 -30.50
N ASN A 37 -3.21 13.10 -30.75
CA ASN A 37 -2.14 12.77 -29.83
C ASN A 37 -2.39 13.54 -28.53
N ALA A 38 -2.96 12.88 -27.53
CA ALA A 38 -2.91 13.32 -26.14
C ALA A 38 -1.45 13.18 -25.67
N ARG A 39 -0.57 14.06 -26.15
CA ARG A 39 0.70 14.34 -25.48
C ARG A 39 0.35 15.20 -24.28
N GLU A 40 0.07 14.50 -23.18
CA GLU A 40 -0.13 15.08 -21.86
C GLU A 40 1.02 16.05 -21.53
N SER A 41 0.64 17.25 -21.11
CA SER A 41 1.55 18.27 -20.61
C SER A 41 2.01 17.86 -19.22
N TRP A 42 3.15 17.18 -19.14
CA TRP A 42 3.86 16.95 -17.88
C TRP A 42 4.45 18.28 -17.40
N ILE A 43 3.97 18.79 -16.27
CA ILE A 43 4.43 20.06 -15.68
C ILE A 43 5.85 19.87 -15.14
N GLU A 44 6.84 20.56 -15.72
CA GLU A 44 8.21 20.65 -15.19
C GLU A 44 8.25 21.62 -14.00
N GLN A 45 7.95 21.11 -12.81
CA GLN A 45 8.36 21.72 -11.53
C GLN A 45 9.06 20.60 -10.76
N SER A 46 10.32 20.77 -10.36
CA SER A 46 10.98 19.85 -9.42
C SER A 46 10.40 20.16 -8.03
N PRO A 47 9.40 19.41 -7.51
CA PRO A 47 8.44 19.95 -6.55
C PRO A 47 8.62 19.41 -5.13
N TYR A 48 9.65 18.58 -4.87
CA TYR A 48 9.78 17.93 -3.57
C TYR A 48 10.13 18.89 -2.44
N TYR A 49 10.82 19.98 -2.76
CA TYR A 49 11.17 21.02 -1.81
C TYR A 49 11.34 22.29 -2.62
N GLU A 50 10.46 23.26 -2.39
CA GLU A 50 10.61 24.59 -2.97
C GLU A 50 12.00 25.14 -2.57
N GLN A 51 12.65 25.93 -3.44
CA GLN A 51 13.98 26.49 -3.11
C GLN A 51 13.97 27.17 -1.75
N GLU A 52 12.87 27.86 -1.41
CA GLU A 52 12.64 28.49 -0.10
C GLU A 52 12.66 27.48 1.06
N ALA A 53 12.02 26.31 0.91
CA ALA A 53 12.05 25.26 1.93
C ALA A 53 13.48 24.75 2.18
N TRP A 54 14.34 24.77 1.16
CA TRP A 54 15.75 24.43 1.35
C TRP A 54 16.56 25.53 1.98
N TYR A 55 16.37 26.81 1.61
CA TYR A 55 17.02 27.92 2.33
C TYR A 55 16.75 27.81 3.83
N ASP A 56 15.49 27.57 4.16
CA ASP A 56 15.01 27.30 5.50
C ASP A 56 15.71 26.12 6.19
N VAL A 57 15.93 25.02 5.50
CA VAL A 57 16.63 23.84 6.05
C VAL A 57 18.15 24.04 6.02
N THR A 58 18.69 24.92 5.16
CA THR A 58 20.13 25.19 5.08
C THR A 58 20.64 26.00 6.25
N GLU A 59 19.94 27.07 6.60
CA GLU A 59 20.18 27.83 7.83
C GLU A 59 19.95 26.96 9.07
N TRP A 60 19.08 25.96 8.97
CA TRP A 60 18.82 25.07 10.10
C TRP A 60 19.98 24.14 10.45
N PHE A 61 20.93 23.91 9.53
CA PHE A 61 22.09 23.03 9.72
C PHE A 61 23.41 23.82 9.57
N ASP A 62 23.43 25.11 9.88
CA ASP A 62 24.50 26.06 9.56
C ASP A 62 25.75 26.02 10.48
N GLY A 63 25.89 25.00 11.33
CA GLY A 63 27.15 24.61 11.96
C GLY A 63 27.66 23.32 11.34
N ASP A 64 28.96 23.00 11.45
CA ASP A 64 29.61 21.73 11.03
C ASP A 64 29.00 20.42 11.61
N ASP A 65 27.81 20.51 12.17
CA ASP A 65 26.99 19.52 12.83
C ASP A 65 26.34 18.50 11.87
N TYR A 66 26.45 18.69 10.55
CA TYR A 66 25.90 17.76 9.57
C TYR A 66 26.94 16.72 9.16
N THR A 67 26.95 15.58 9.83
CA THR A 67 27.72 14.41 9.41
C THR A 67 26.95 13.60 8.37
N ARG A 68 27.66 13.12 7.33
CA ARG A 68 27.09 12.40 6.19
C ARG A 68 26.36 11.13 6.68
N THR A 69 25.11 10.96 6.27
CA THR A 69 24.18 9.92 6.79
C THR A 69 24.65 8.48 6.54
N GLU A 70 25.56 8.28 5.58
CA GLU A 70 26.09 6.97 5.19
C GLU A 70 26.80 6.25 6.35
N GLU A 71 27.48 7.00 7.20
CA GLU A 71 28.14 6.38 8.34
C GLU A 71 27.19 6.13 9.53
N ALA A 72 25.96 6.63 9.51
CA ALA A 72 24.97 6.37 10.56
C ALA A 72 24.22 5.05 10.36
N TRP A 73 24.29 4.48 9.15
CA TRP A 73 23.66 3.20 8.82
C TRP A 73 24.64 2.03 8.89
N ASN A 74 25.94 2.28 8.73
CA ASN A 74 26.99 1.30 8.96
C ASN A 74 27.36 1.28 10.45
N ASP A 75 26.41 0.89 11.31
CA ASP A 75 26.75 0.39 12.65
C ASP A 75 27.28 -1.03 12.48
N ASP A 76 28.51 -1.13 11.94
CA ASP A 76 29.27 -2.37 11.91
C ASP A 76 29.67 -2.71 13.35
N SER A 77 28.72 -3.24 14.11
CA SER A 77 29.03 -4.15 15.20
C SER A 77 29.70 -5.37 14.57
N GLU A 78 31.03 -5.32 14.56
CA GLU A 78 31.98 -6.36 14.20
C GLU A 78 31.46 -7.78 14.54
N GLY A 79 31.44 -8.69 13.55
CA GLY A 79 31.10 -10.09 13.82
C GLY A 79 31.32 -11.08 12.67
N ASP A 80 31.05 -10.68 11.42
CA ASP A 80 31.11 -11.61 10.28
C ASP A 80 32.02 -11.04 9.20
N GLY A 81 33.31 -11.40 9.24
CA GLY A 81 34.40 -10.89 8.41
C GLY A 81 34.28 -11.16 6.90
N TYR A 82 33.31 -10.51 6.24
CA TYR A 82 33.26 -10.35 4.80
C TYR A 82 33.48 -8.88 4.44
N SER A 83 34.74 -8.44 4.56
CA SER A 83 35.23 -7.22 3.94
C SER A 83 34.96 -7.30 2.44
N TYR A 84 33.97 -6.55 1.94
CA TYR A 84 33.80 -6.35 0.51
C TYR A 84 34.93 -5.44 0.03
N ASP A 85 36.00 -6.06 -0.48
CA ASP A 85 36.94 -5.38 -1.37
C ASP A 85 36.23 -5.08 -2.71
N TYR A 86 35.29 -4.12 -2.70
CA TYR A 86 34.72 -3.49 -3.91
C TYR A 86 35.73 -2.51 -4.54
N ARG A 87 37.04 -2.75 -4.36
CA ARG A 87 38.15 -2.02 -5.00
C ARG A 87 38.69 -2.74 -6.23
N GLY A 88 38.08 -3.85 -6.64
CA GLY A 88 38.49 -4.61 -7.82
C GLY A 88 37.75 -4.16 -9.08
N SER A 89 38.37 -3.23 -9.83
CA SER A 89 38.06 -2.84 -11.22
C SER A 89 37.29 -1.53 -11.38
N GLU A 90 38.05 -0.44 -11.51
CA GLU A 90 37.69 0.83 -12.18
C GLU A 90 37.33 0.63 -13.69
N SER A 91 36.80 -0.53 -14.08
CA SER A 91 36.27 -0.74 -15.40
C SER A 91 34.93 -0.03 -15.48
N ASN A 92 34.92 1.16 -16.09
CA ASN A 92 33.76 1.83 -16.71
C ASN A 92 32.44 1.08 -16.45
N ALA A 93 31.92 1.21 -15.22
CA ALA A 93 30.57 0.79 -14.89
C ALA A 93 29.64 1.85 -15.48
N ASP A 94 29.70 1.99 -16.80
CA ASP A 94 28.85 2.82 -17.60
C ASP A 94 27.41 2.31 -17.37
N SER A 95 26.67 2.97 -16.49
CA SER A 95 25.20 2.98 -16.41
C SER A 95 24.45 1.66 -16.18
N ASN A 96 25.12 0.50 -16.11
CA ASN A 96 24.42 -0.77 -16.04
C ASN A 96 23.95 -1.06 -14.61
N SER A 97 22.69 -0.74 -14.36
CA SER A 97 21.96 -0.99 -13.11
C SER A 97 21.73 -2.49 -12.82
N TYR A 98 22.41 -3.41 -13.54
CA TYR A 98 22.35 -4.86 -13.36
C TYR A 98 23.45 -5.56 -14.15
N GLY A 99 23.86 -6.76 -13.73
CA GLY A 99 24.84 -7.55 -14.48
C GLY A 99 25.15 -8.92 -13.89
N TYR A 100 26.09 -9.60 -14.56
CA TYR A 100 26.59 -10.90 -14.18
C TYR A 100 28.04 -10.79 -13.73
N ASP A 101 28.43 -11.63 -12.79
CA ASP A 101 29.79 -11.83 -12.35
C ASP A 101 30.43 -12.94 -13.19
N ASN A 102 31.40 -12.57 -14.03
CA ASN A 102 32.04 -13.49 -14.97
C ASN A 102 32.78 -14.66 -14.30
N ARG A 103 32.91 -14.69 -12.97
CA ARG A 103 33.53 -15.80 -12.24
C ARG A 103 32.78 -17.13 -12.42
N ASN A 104 31.46 -17.12 -12.62
CA ASN A 104 30.64 -18.33 -12.70
C ASN A 104 29.74 -18.36 -13.94
N GLY A 105 30.29 -18.60 -15.14
CA GLY A 105 29.46 -18.62 -16.38
C GLY A 105 28.27 -19.60 -16.39
N GLY A 106 28.16 -20.53 -15.42
CA GLY A 106 27.07 -21.49 -15.30
C GLY A 106 25.81 -21.01 -14.57
N ASP A 107 25.81 -19.85 -13.90
CA ASP A 107 24.68 -19.37 -13.08
C ASP A 107 24.00 -18.09 -13.61
N ASN A 108 24.21 -17.77 -14.90
CA ASN A 108 23.64 -16.64 -15.62
C ASN A 108 22.11 -16.70 -15.85
N TRP A 109 21.38 -17.51 -15.09
CA TRP A 109 19.91 -17.57 -15.16
C TRP A 109 19.26 -16.30 -14.60
N PHE A 110 19.91 -15.63 -13.65
CA PHE A 110 19.53 -14.32 -13.10
C PHE A 110 20.77 -13.48 -12.74
N TYR A 111 20.63 -12.16 -12.61
CA TYR A 111 21.76 -11.27 -12.34
C TYR A 111 22.45 -11.55 -11.00
N ASP A 112 23.76 -11.32 -10.94
CA ASP A 112 24.56 -11.37 -9.71
C ASP A 112 24.47 -10.09 -8.88
N TYR A 113 24.19 -8.99 -9.57
CA TYR A 113 23.88 -7.72 -8.95
C TYR A 113 22.83 -7.00 -9.79
N TYR A 114 21.98 -6.25 -9.12
CA TYR A 114 21.10 -5.28 -9.74
C TYR A 114 20.85 -4.15 -8.76
N ASP A 115 20.76 -2.94 -9.27
CA ASP A 115 20.18 -1.83 -8.54
C ASP A 115 18.68 -2.10 -8.49
N GLY A 116 18.26 -2.67 -7.36
CA GLY A 116 16.86 -2.81 -7.06
C GLY A 116 16.31 -1.42 -6.90
N GLN A 117 15.39 -1.00 -7.75
CA GLN A 117 14.53 0.12 -7.41
C GLN A 117 13.85 -0.21 -6.07
N TYR A 118 13.69 0.78 -5.21
CA TYR A 118 12.88 0.59 -4.02
C TYR A 118 11.43 0.78 -4.38
N PHE A 119 10.62 -0.20 -3.98
CA PHE A 119 9.21 -0.20 -4.28
C PHE A 119 8.41 -0.20 -2.99
N THR A 120 7.43 0.68 -2.96
CA THR A 120 6.39 0.71 -1.94
C THR A 120 5.08 0.47 -2.62
N TYR A 121 4.21 -0.29 -1.99
CA TYR A 121 2.88 -0.59 -2.50
C TYR A 121 1.88 -0.37 -1.40
N ASP A 122 0.71 0.15 -1.74
CA ASP A 122 -0.39 0.30 -0.80
C ASP A 122 -1.59 -0.52 -1.27
N ASP A 123 -1.88 -1.60 -0.54
CA ASP A 123 -3.10 -2.39 -0.67
C ASP A 123 -3.98 -2.14 0.57
N LEU A 124 -4.63 -0.98 0.60
CA LEU A 124 -5.51 -0.59 1.69
C LEU A 124 -6.77 -1.45 1.78
N SER A 125 -7.18 -2.08 0.67
CA SER A 125 -8.36 -2.92 0.58
C SER A 125 -8.09 -4.38 0.95
N ASN A 126 -6.82 -4.81 0.98
CA ASN A 126 -6.40 -6.19 1.09
C ASN A 126 -7.11 -7.10 0.05
N ASP A 127 -7.41 -6.53 -1.12
CA ASP A 127 -8.06 -7.22 -2.24
C ASP A 127 -7.04 -7.70 -3.27
N ARG A 128 -5.74 -7.63 -2.94
CA ARG A 128 -4.61 -8.00 -3.80
C ARG A 128 -4.47 -7.05 -4.99
N ILE A 129 -5.05 -5.85 -4.91
CA ILE A 129 -4.94 -4.78 -5.88
C ILE A 129 -4.29 -3.58 -5.19
N TYR A 130 -3.05 -3.29 -5.57
CA TYR A 130 -2.32 -2.14 -5.07
C TYR A 130 -2.94 -0.84 -5.60
N ARG A 131 -3.57 -0.06 -4.73
CA ARG A 131 -4.15 1.24 -5.08
C ARG A 131 -3.09 2.23 -5.56
N SER A 132 -1.88 2.08 -5.03
CA SER A 132 -0.73 2.84 -5.49
C SER A 132 0.57 2.04 -5.37
N ALA A 133 1.54 2.41 -6.20
CA ALA A 133 2.94 2.01 -6.08
C ALA A 133 3.83 3.24 -6.11
N ALA A 134 4.89 3.30 -5.31
CA ALA A 134 5.97 4.26 -5.50
C ALA A 134 7.29 3.54 -5.80
N VAL A 135 7.96 3.96 -6.86
CA VAL A 135 9.24 3.44 -7.36
C VAL A 135 10.29 4.52 -7.17
N TYR A 136 11.28 4.26 -6.33
CA TYR A 136 12.38 5.19 -6.10
C TYR A 136 13.58 4.81 -6.97
N SER A 137 14.26 5.83 -7.51
CA SER A 137 15.40 5.67 -8.41
C SER A 137 16.61 6.45 -7.90
N ASP A 138 17.73 5.77 -7.77
CA ASP A 138 19.07 6.31 -7.49
C ASP A 138 19.78 6.42 -8.85
N TYR A 139 20.06 7.64 -9.30
CA TYR A 139 20.60 7.88 -10.64
C TYR A 139 22.12 7.95 -10.67
N ASP A 140 22.75 8.32 -9.55
CA ASP A 140 24.20 8.37 -9.42
C ASP A 140 24.80 7.22 -8.60
N ASN A 141 23.97 6.26 -8.19
CA ASN A 141 24.33 5.08 -7.40
C ASN A 141 25.07 5.45 -6.12
N ASP A 142 24.69 6.55 -5.47
CA ASP A 142 25.32 7.00 -4.23
C ASP A 142 24.65 6.44 -2.96
N GLY A 143 23.66 5.57 -3.15
CA GLY A 143 22.88 4.92 -2.09
C GLY A 143 21.65 5.71 -1.66
N TYR A 144 21.36 6.85 -2.31
CA TYR A 144 20.21 7.71 -1.99
C TYR A 144 19.37 7.94 -3.22
N PHE A 145 18.06 7.81 -3.08
CA PHE A 145 17.19 8.06 -4.21
C PHE A 145 17.16 9.53 -4.60
N ASP A 146 17.20 9.75 -5.91
CA ASP A 146 17.14 11.04 -6.57
C ASP A 146 15.76 11.35 -7.15
N ALA A 147 14.90 10.34 -7.24
CA ALA A 147 13.57 10.48 -7.83
C ALA A 147 12.61 9.44 -7.27
N VAL A 148 11.33 9.75 -7.41
CA VAL A 148 10.24 8.82 -7.16
C VAL A 148 9.19 8.95 -8.24
N LEU A 149 8.71 7.79 -8.69
CA LEU A 149 7.58 7.63 -9.57
C LEU A 149 6.45 6.99 -8.75
N THR A 150 5.33 7.68 -8.59
CA THR A 150 4.13 7.11 -7.98
C THR A 150 3.14 6.73 -9.08
N ALA A 151 2.62 5.52 -9.08
CA ALA A 151 1.57 5.04 -9.99
C ALA A 151 0.29 4.75 -9.19
N TYR A 152 -0.87 4.95 -9.80
CA TYR A 152 -2.18 4.84 -9.16
C TYR A 152 -3.18 4.05 -9.98
N ASP A 153 -3.92 3.18 -9.31
CA ASP A 153 -5.06 2.43 -9.83
C ASP A 153 -6.34 3.04 -9.25
N SER A 154 -6.96 3.95 -10.03
CA SER A 154 -8.14 4.70 -9.61
C SER A 154 -9.41 3.86 -9.58
N ASN A 155 -9.55 2.92 -10.50
CA ASN A 155 -10.78 2.20 -10.72
C ASN A 155 -10.77 0.79 -10.06
N GLY A 156 -9.62 0.35 -9.56
CA GLY A 156 -9.42 -0.97 -8.96
C GLY A 156 -9.48 -2.11 -9.97
N ASP A 157 -9.17 -1.88 -11.24
CA ASP A 157 -9.24 -2.90 -12.28
C ASP A 157 -7.97 -3.76 -12.37
N GLY A 158 -6.90 -3.40 -11.66
CA GLY A 158 -5.64 -4.11 -11.73
C GLY A 158 -4.57 -3.46 -12.61
N LEU A 159 -4.84 -2.28 -13.18
CA LEU A 159 -3.93 -1.51 -14.02
C LEU A 159 -3.74 -0.11 -13.44
N TYR A 160 -2.49 0.36 -13.42
CA TYR A 160 -2.22 1.74 -13.06
C TYR A 160 -2.58 2.66 -14.25
N GLU A 161 -3.47 3.62 -14.07
CA GLU A 161 -3.93 4.51 -15.16
C GLU A 161 -3.30 5.90 -15.11
N SER A 162 -2.71 6.26 -13.97
CA SER A 162 -2.04 7.54 -13.79
C SER A 162 -0.79 7.35 -12.96
N GLY A 163 0.15 8.28 -13.11
CA GLY A 163 1.30 8.34 -12.24
C GLY A 163 1.95 9.70 -12.25
N ASP A 164 2.63 9.99 -11.17
CA ASP A 164 3.40 11.20 -11.00
C ASP A 164 4.88 10.85 -10.91
N TYR A 165 5.71 11.54 -11.69
CA TYR A 165 7.16 11.40 -11.61
C TYR A 165 7.77 12.67 -11.03
N TYR A 166 8.64 12.48 -10.05
CA TYR A 166 9.29 13.57 -9.35
C TYR A 166 10.77 13.33 -9.19
N THR A 167 11.52 14.40 -9.39
CA THR A 167 12.94 14.45 -9.06
C THR A 167 13.09 15.15 -7.72
N LEU A 168 14.00 14.63 -6.90
CA LEU A 168 14.37 15.14 -5.59
C LEU A 168 15.50 16.16 -5.71
N ASN A 169 16.26 16.11 -6.80
CA ASN A 169 17.33 17.04 -7.15
C ASN A 169 16.95 17.89 -8.37
N SER A 170 17.40 19.15 -8.40
CA SER A 170 17.06 20.15 -9.42
C SER A 170 17.98 20.16 -10.66
N THR A 171 18.84 19.16 -10.85
CA THR A 171 19.89 19.24 -11.88
C THR A 171 19.37 19.00 -13.30
N ALA A 172 19.84 19.85 -14.22
CA ALA A 172 19.47 19.90 -15.63
C ALA A 172 19.74 18.61 -16.43
N ASP A 173 20.55 17.69 -15.89
CA ASP A 173 20.91 16.42 -16.54
C ASP A 173 19.79 15.35 -16.49
N GLN A 174 18.70 15.60 -15.75
CA GLN A 174 17.61 14.64 -15.58
C GLN A 174 16.63 14.53 -16.77
N LYS A 175 16.78 15.39 -17.80
CA LYS A 175 15.91 15.31 -19.00
C LYS A 175 16.10 13.99 -19.77
N GLN A 176 17.29 13.37 -19.72
CA GLN A 176 17.52 12.06 -20.34
C GLN A 176 16.97 10.88 -19.50
N GLY A 177 16.93 11.00 -18.16
CA GLY A 177 16.40 9.96 -17.28
C GLY A 177 14.88 9.75 -17.39
N LYS A 178 14.12 10.82 -17.70
CA LYS A 178 12.65 10.77 -17.82
C LYS A 178 12.16 9.87 -18.96
N GLN A 179 12.83 9.89 -20.11
CA GLN A 179 12.38 9.14 -21.30
C GLN A 179 12.77 7.66 -21.26
N SER A 180 13.93 7.32 -20.70
CA SER A 180 14.43 5.94 -20.71
C SER A 180 13.68 5.02 -19.74
N LYS A 181 13.01 5.56 -18.72
CA LYS A 181 12.39 4.76 -17.65
C LYS A 181 10.87 4.88 -17.54
N GLN A 182 10.18 5.56 -18.47
CA GLN A 182 8.72 5.42 -18.64
C GLN A 182 8.31 3.95 -18.90
N GLY A 183 9.18 3.16 -19.54
CA GLY A 183 8.98 1.72 -19.71
C GLY A 183 9.17 0.87 -18.44
N GLN A 184 9.57 1.48 -17.32
CA GLN A 184 9.74 0.83 -16.01
C GLN A 184 8.57 1.12 -15.06
N GLN A 185 7.56 1.88 -15.49
CA GLN A 185 6.32 2.00 -14.73
C GLN A 185 5.72 0.61 -14.49
N PRO A 186 5.38 0.26 -13.24
CA PRO A 186 4.59 -0.93 -13.02
C PRO A 186 3.28 -0.73 -13.79
N GLN A 187 2.95 -1.67 -14.68
CA GLN A 187 1.73 -1.60 -15.49
C GLN A 187 0.56 -2.30 -14.81
N GLN A 188 0.85 -3.16 -13.84
CA GLN A 188 -0.14 -4.00 -13.16
C GLN A 188 -0.10 -3.71 -11.66
N SER A 189 -1.25 -3.35 -11.10
CA SER A 189 -1.45 -3.21 -9.66
C SER A 189 -1.86 -4.52 -8.99
N ARG A 190 -2.14 -5.59 -9.75
CA ARG A 190 -2.48 -6.88 -9.15
C ARG A 190 -1.25 -7.57 -8.57
N GLN A 191 -1.37 -8.00 -7.32
CA GLN A 191 -0.42 -8.94 -6.71
C GLN A 191 -0.41 -10.24 -7.53
N GLN A 192 0.77 -10.71 -7.87
CA GLN A 192 0.96 -12.01 -8.49
C GLN A 192 1.23 -13.03 -7.40
N GLU A 193 0.43 -14.10 -7.37
CA GLU A 193 0.68 -15.27 -6.53
C GLU A 193 1.20 -16.40 -7.43
N LEU A 194 2.38 -16.92 -7.12
CA LEU A 194 3.05 -17.97 -7.87
C LEU A 194 3.36 -19.15 -6.95
N THR A 195 2.80 -20.31 -7.27
CA THR A 195 3.15 -21.60 -6.64
C THR A 195 3.96 -22.44 -7.63
N GLY A 196 5.04 -23.05 -7.16
CA GLY A 196 5.84 -23.94 -8.00
C GLY A 196 7.05 -24.54 -7.31
N THR A 197 7.84 -25.28 -8.09
CA THR A 197 9.09 -25.90 -7.64
C THR A 197 10.28 -25.00 -7.92
N VAL A 198 11.12 -24.80 -6.91
CA VAL A 198 12.40 -24.09 -7.01
C VAL A 198 13.36 -24.85 -7.91
N LYS A 199 13.88 -24.18 -8.94
CA LYS A 199 14.88 -24.70 -9.86
C LYS A 199 16.28 -24.27 -9.52
N ASN A 200 16.43 -23.01 -9.10
CA ASN A 200 17.70 -22.45 -8.72
C ASN A 200 17.47 -21.45 -7.60
N VAL A 201 18.47 -21.30 -6.73
CA VAL A 201 18.54 -20.25 -5.72
C VAL A 201 19.90 -19.57 -5.84
N LYS A 202 19.95 -18.26 -5.63
CA LYS A 202 21.21 -17.52 -5.53
C LYS A 202 21.05 -16.31 -4.62
N ARG A 203 22.18 -15.75 -4.20
CA ARG A 203 22.24 -14.47 -3.49
C ARG A 203 22.66 -13.39 -4.48
N ALA A 204 21.73 -12.52 -4.85
CA ALA A 204 22.02 -11.38 -5.71
C ALA A 204 22.35 -10.17 -4.84
N SER A 205 23.30 -9.34 -5.28
CA SER A 205 23.60 -8.06 -4.64
C SER A 205 22.55 -7.04 -5.07
N VAL A 206 21.84 -6.48 -4.10
CA VAL A 206 20.82 -5.45 -4.30
C VAL A 206 21.25 -4.27 -3.47
N ARG A 207 21.88 -3.32 -4.14
CA ARG A 207 22.69 -2.28 -3.50
C ARG A 207 23.67 -2.89 -2.50
N ASP A 208 23.65 -2.44 -1.25
CA ASP A 208 24.56 -2.90 -0.19
C ASP A 208 24.08 -4.16 0.54
N THR A 209 23.00 -4.79 0.09
CA THR A 209 22.43 -5.98 0.74
C THR A 209 22.42 -7.19 -0.19
N LYS A 210 22.43 -8.39 0.40
CA LYS A 210 22.23 -9.63 -0.35
C LYS A 210 20.78 -10.03 -0.28
N HIS A 211 20.14 -10.14 -1.43
CA HIS A 211 18.80 -10.71 -1.54
C HIS A 211 18.85 -12.19 -1.90
N LEU A 212 17.92 -12.97 -1.37
CA LEU A 212 17.70 -14.35 -1.79
C LEU A 212 16.79 -14.35 -3.02
N VAL A 213 17.30 -14.81 -4.16
CA VAL A 213 16.52 -14.91 -5.40
C VAL A 213 16.31 -16.37 -5.75
N ALA A 214 15.08 -16.75 -6.07
CA ALA A 214 14.71 -18.09 -6.49
C ALA A 214 14.14 -18.08 -7.91
N MET A 215 14.54 -19.07 -8.73
CA MET A 215 13.83 -19.39 -9.98
C MET A 215 12.74 -20.41 -9.68
N VAL A 216 11.47 -20.03 -9.83
CA VAL A 216 10.31 -20.89 -9.52
C VAL A 216 9.68 -21.39 -10.83
N LYS A 217 9.59 -22.71 -11.00
CA LYS A 217 8.86 -23.33 -12.11
C LYS A 217 7.46 -23.71 -11.63
N THR A 218 6.46 -23.03 -12.17
CA THR A 218 5.03 -23.32 -11.91
C THR A 218 4.61 -24.65 -12.52
N ASP A 219 3.47 -25.20 -12.09
CA ASP A 219 2.91 -26.44 -12.63
C ASP A 219 2.59 -26.35 -14.14
N SER A 220 2.35 -25.14 -14.65
CA SER A 220 2.21 -24.87 -16.10
C SER A 220 3.51 -25.00 -16.90
N GLY A 221 4.64 -25.20 -16.22
CA GLY A 221 5.98 -25.27 -16.81
C GLY A 221 6.68 -23.92 -16.99
N LYS A 222 5.97 -22.80 -16.83
CA LYS A 222 6.54 -21.44 -16.86
C LYS A 222 7.48 -21.21 -15.69
N GLN A 223 8.57 -20.46 -15.93
CA GLN A 223 9.58 -20.11 -14.94
C GLN A 223 9.55 -18.61 -14.64
N PHE A 224 9.71 -18.26 -13.37
CA PHE A 224 9.71 -16.89 -12.88
C PHE A 224 10.89 -16.69 -11.93
N ALA A 225 11.60 -15.57 -12.06
CA ALA A 225 12.52 -15.13 -11.02
C ALA A 225 11.71 -14.45 -9.91
N CYS A 226 11.99 -14.81 -8.67
CA CYS A 226 11.32 -14.29 -7.49
C CYS A 226 12.41 -13.76 -6.55
N ASP A 227 12.41 -12.45 -6.32
CA ASP A 227 13.22 -11.85 -5.27
C ASP A 227 12.48 -12.04 -3.95
N LEU A 228 13.05 -12.85 -3.05
CA LEU A 228 12.48 -13.18 -1.75
C LEU A 228 12.87 -12.16 -0.66
N GLY A 229 13.62 -11.11 -1.04
CA GLY A 229 14.05 -10.03 -0.15
C GLY A 229 15.40 -10.29 0.53
N PRO A 230 15.76 -9.47 1.54
CA PRO A 230 17.05 -9.55 2.19
C PRO A 230 17.30 -10.93 2.79
N ALA A 231 18.41 -11.54 2.39
CA ALA A 231 18.72 -12.92 2.75
C ALA A 231 19.05 -13.10 4.24
N LYS A 232 19.29 -12.00 4.97
CA LYS A 232 19.41 -11.97 6.43
C LYS A 232 18.07 -12.22 7.13
N ASP A 233 16.96 -11.83 6.50
CA ASP A 233 15.60 -12.00 7.03
C ASP A 233 15.01 -13.36 6.62
N MET A 234 15.63 -14.01 5.63
CA MET A 234 15.30 -15.34 5.14
C MET A 234 16.09 -16.46 5.83
N LYS A 235 16.73 -16.21 6.99
CA LYS A 235 17.52 -17.23 7.71
C LYS A 235 16.69 -18.45 8.14
N ASN A 236 15.38 -18.27 8.34
CA ASN A 236 14.45 -19.35 8.71
C ASN A 236 13.81 -20.02 7.49
N VAL A 237 14.18 -19.61 6.28
CA VAL A 237 13.72 -20.20 5.02
C VAL A 237 14.88 -21.00 4.45
N ASP A 238 14.99 -22.27 4.85
CA ASP A 238 15.93 -23.20 4.25
C ASP A 238 15.41 -23.60 2.87
N LEU A 239 15.82 -22.82 1.85
CA LEU A 239 15.34 -23.00 0.48
C LEU A 239 16.41 -23.65 -0.39
N ALA A 240 16.12 -24.85 -0.87
CA ALA A 240 16.93 -25.63 -1.77
C ALA A 240 16.25 -25.83 -3.13
N GLN A 241 17.05 -26.27 -4.10
CA GLN A 241 16.53 -26.73 -5.38
C GLN A 241 15.65 -27.98 -5.15
N GLY A 242 14.45 -27.97 -5.74
CA GLY A 242 13.47 -29.05 -5.60
C GLY A 242 12.33 -28.73 -4.64
N ASP A 243 12.53 -27.77 -3.73
CA ASP A 243 11.49 -27.35 -2.80
C ASP A 243 10.31 -26.73 -3.53
N LYS A 244 9.13 -26.81 -2.92
CA LYS A 244 7.98 -26.04 -3.41
C LYS A 244 7.72 -24.85 -2.50
N LEU A 245 7.43 -23.72 -3.13
CA LEU A 245 7.01 -22.51 -2.43
C LEU A 245 5.86 -21.85 -3.16
N THR A 246 5.11 -21.05 -2.40
CA THR A 246 4.21 -20.03 -2.91
C THR A 246 4.78 -18.67 -2.54
N VAL A 247 4.90 -17.79 -3.52
CA VAL A 247 5.34 -16.41 -3.34
C VAL A 247 4.24 -15.50 -3.83
N ALA A 248 3.99 -14.40 -3.14
CA ALA A 248 3.16 -13.35 -3.70
C ALA A 248 3.75 -11.97 -3.54
N GLY A 249 3.52 -11.15 -4.56
CA GLY A 249 3.96 -9.76 -4.61
C GLY A 249 3.80 -9.18 -6.02
N PRO A 250 4.16 -7.92 -6.23
CA PRO A 250 4.08 -7.31 -7.54
C PRO A 250 5.15 -7.87 -8.49
N ALA A 251 4.80 -7.92 -9.77
CA ALA A 251 5.75 -8.28 -10.82
C ALA A 251 6.25 -7.04 -11.54
N LEU A 252 7.56 -6.94 -11.63
CA LEU A 252 8.25 -5.82 -12.27
C LEU A 252 9.38 -6.29 -13.17
N LYS A 253 9.99 -5.34 -13.88
CA LYS A 253 11.09 -5.60 -14.80
C LYS A 253 12.40 -5.14 -14.17
N VAL A 254 13.31 -6.08 -13.92
CA VAL A 254 14.70 -5.80 -13.58
C VAL A 254 15.52 -6.10 -14.83
N GLY A 255 16.15 -5.09 -15.42
CA GLY A 255 16.82 -5.22 -16.71
C GLY A 255 15.92 -5.81 -17.80
N ASP A 256 16.30 -6.96 -18.36
CA ASP A 256 15.50 -7.74 -19.32
C ASP A 256 14.60 -8.81 -18.68
N LYS A 257 14.65 -8.99 -17.36
CA LYS A 257 13.94 -10.07 -16.65
C LYS A 257 12.68 -9.56 -15.95
N ARG A 258 11.63 -10.38 -15.99
CA ARG A 258 10.43 -10.19 -15.15
C ARG A 258 10.67 -10.87 -13.81
N VAL A 259 10.51 -10.11 -12.72
CA VAL A 259 10.78 -10.54 -11.36
C VAL A 259 9.54 -10.31 -10.51
N VAL A 260 9.14 -11.30 -9.72
CA VAL A 260 8.15 -11.11 -8.64
C VAL A 260 8.90 -10.68 -7.39
N MET A 261 8.61 -9.49 -6.90
CA MET A 261 9.15 -9.00 -5.64
C MET A 261 8.26 -9.51 -4.52
N ALA A 262 8.67 -10.54 -3.80
CA ALA A 262 7.85 -11.12 -2.73
C ALA A 262 7.49 -10.08 -1.64
N ASP A 263 6.20 -9.96 -1.33
CA ASP A 263 5.69 -9.38 -0.08
C ASP A 263 5.66 -10.45 1.01
N TRP A 264 5.41 -11.69 0.62
CA TRP A 264 5.46 -12.85 1.50
C TRP A 264 5.84 -14.13 0.74
N VAL A 265 6.35 -15.09 1.49
CA VAL A 265 6.74 -16.43 1.02
C VAL A 265 6.11 -17.48 1.93
N LYS A 266 5.59 -18.57 1.36
CA LYS A 266 5.07 -19.74 2.07
C LYS A 266 5.76 -20.99 1.50
N LEU A 267 6.47 -21.74 2.33
CA LEU A 267 7.02 -23.05 1.94
C LEU A 267 5.90 -24.10 1.93
N GLN A 268 5.97 -25.13 1.08
CA GLN A 268 4.92 -26.15 1.01
C GLN A 268 4.70 -26.87 2.35
N ASP A 269 5.77 -27.14 3.09
CA ASP A 269 5.71 -27.87 4.36
C ASP A 269 5.41 -26.95 5.56
N SER A 270 5.08 -25.69 5.32
CA SER A 270 4.74 -24.71 6.34
C SER A 270 3.41 -24.04 6.01
N ASP A 271 2.52 -23.96 7.00
CA ASP A 271 1.31 -23.13 6.87
C ASP A 271 1.56 -21.64 7.11
N GLN A 272 2.75 -21.28 7.61
CA GLN A 272 3.10 -19.91 7.91
C GLN A 272 3.57 -19.16 6.67
N LYS A 273 2.99 -17.97 6.45
CA LYS A 273 3.50 -16.98 5.51
C LYS A 273 4.58 -16.16 6.20
N THR A 274 5.80 -16.21 5.68
CA THR A 274 6.88 -15.31 6.08
C THR A 274 6.71 -14.01 5.32
N LYS A 275 6.33 -12.93 6.02
CA LYS A 275 6.34 -11.58 5.44
C LYS A 275 7.78 -11.17 5.13
N VAL A 276 8.00 -10.64 3.94
CA VAL A 276 9.30 -10.09 3.53
C VAL A 276 9.36 -8.65 4.01
N ASP A 277 10.31 -8.35 4.90
CA ASP A 277 10.63 -6.97 5.23
C ASP A 277 11.49 -6.37 4.13
N ARG A 278 10.96 -5.36 3.47
CA ARG A 278 11.68 -4.60 2.45
C ARG A 278 12.07 -3.22 2.92
N SER A 279 11.77 -2.84 4.16
CA SER A 279 12.07 -1.48 4.63
C SER A 279 13.58 -1.23 4.66
N GLU A 280 14.03 -0.21 3.92
CA GLU A 280 15.45 -0.04 3.59
C GLU A 280 16.25 0.73 4.65
N ALA A 281 15.61 1.59 5.44
CA ALA A 281 16.29 2.29 6.53
C ALA A 281 15.42 2.36 7.77
N THR A 282 15.98 1.93 8.90
CA THR A 282 15.44 2.21 10.23
C THR A 282 16.46 3.04 10.99
N LEU A 283 16.05 4.24 11.39
CA LEU A 283 16.80 5.15 12.23
C LEU A 283 16.19 5.19 13.61
N GLN A 284 17.00 5.07 14.64
CA GLN A 284 16.58 5.29 16.02
C GLN A 284 17.43 6.40 16.64
N GLY A 285 16.78 7.33 17.34
CA GLY A 285 17.47 8.47 17.93
C GLY A 285 16.56 9.43 18.66
N LYS A 286 17.14 10.53 19.16
CA LYS A 286 16.41 11.62 19.82
C LYS A 286 16.14 12.78 18.88
N VAL A 287 14.94 13.35 18.96
CA VAL A 287 14.62 14.61 18.29
C VAL A 287 15.52 15.70 18.86
N VAL A 288 16.35 16.28 18.01
CA VAL A 288 17.13 17.48 18.33
C VAL A 288 16.29 18.71 18.07
N ASP A 289 15.52 18.69 16.98
CA ASP A 289 14.75 19.83 16.54
C ASP A 289 13.67 19.40 15.53
N THR A 290 12.62 20.22 15.38
CA THR A 290 11.56 20.01 14.40
C THR A 290 11.28 21.28 13.61
N LYS A 291 10.90 21.15 12.33
CA LYS A 291 10.56 22.28 11.47
C LYS A 291 9.43 21.92 10.53
N LYS A 292 8.48 22.83 10.31
CA LYS A 292 7.45 22.66 9.28
C LYS A 292 7.92 23.30 7.98
N ALA A 293 7.92 22.55 6.89
CA ALA A 293 8.30 23.01 5.56
C ALA A 293 7.13 22.89 4.57
N SER A 294 7.03 23.80 3.61
CA SER A 294 6.09 23.65 2.49
C SER A 294 6.70 22.72 1.45
N ILE A 295 6.10 21.56 1.27
CA ILE A 295 6.48 20.55 0.30
C ILE A 295 5.24 20.30 -0.54
N ARG A 296 5.30 20.65 -1.83
CA ARG A 296 4.18 20.44 -2.78
C ARG A 296 2.87 21.10 -2.33
N GLY A 297 2.96 22.31 -1.78
CA GLY A 297 1.81 23.03 -1.22
C GLY A 297 1.25 22.44 0.08
N GLN A 298 1.88 21.40 0.64
CA GLN A 298 1.50 20.80 1.92
C GLN A 298 2.55 21.11 2.99
N LYS A 299 2.11 21.38 4.22
CA LYS A 299 3.04 21.55 5.34
C LYS A 299 3.48 20.18 5.83
N HIS A 300 4.72 19.81 5.55
CA HIS A 300 5.35 18.62 6.09
C HIS A 300 6.03 18.93 7.42
N LEU A 301 6.18 17.91 8.27
CA LEU A 301 7.01 17.99 9.47
C LEU A 301 8.37 17.35 9.18
N LEU A 302 9.42 18.17 9.25
CA LEU A 302 10.80 17.72 9.21
C LEU A 302 11.34 17.60 10.63
N VAL A 303 12.12 16.55 10.87
CA VAL A 303 12.74 16.27 12.16
C VAL A 303 14.24 16.10 11.98
N LYS A 304 15.02 16.81 12.80
CA LYS A 304 16.44 16.58 12.96
C LYS A 304 16.63 15.57 14.07
N LEU A 305 17.04 14.36 13.71
CA LEU A 305 17.21 13.24 14.62
C LEU A 305 18.69 13.06 14.95
N LYS A 306 19.07 13.01 16.23
CA LYS A 306 20.38 12.53 16.66
C LYS A 306 20.27 11.03 16.91
N THR A 307 20.84 10.23 16.02
CA THR A 307 20.82 8.78 16.10
C THR A 307 21.51 8.28 17.36
N ASP A 308 21.24 7.04 17.76
CA ASP A 308 21.89 6.41 18.91
C ASP A 308 23.42 6.31 18.72
N ALA A 309 23.90 6.25 17.46
CA ALA A 309 25.31 6.38 17.09
C ALA A 309 25.87 7.83 17.18
N GLY A 310 25.08 8.78 17.66
CA GLY A 310 25.47 10.18 17.87
C GLY A 310 25.43 11.08 16.64
N LYS A 311 25.03 10.57 15.47
CA LYS A 311 25.01 11.30 14.19
C LYS A 311 23.69 12.03 13.99
N LYS A 312 23.70 13.15 13.27
CA LYS A 312 22.47 13.91 12.97
C LYS A 312 21.94 13.52 11.60
N CYS A 313 20.65 13.22 11.51
CA CYS A 313 19.96 12.90 10.26
C CYS A 313 18.71 13.79 10.12
N LEU A 314 18.38 14.17 8.89
CA LEU A 314 17.12 14.84 8.56
C LEU A 314 16.08 13.78 8.15
N CYS A 315 14.91 13.80 8.79
CA CYS A 315 13.79 12.95 8.45
C CYS A 315 12.61 13.82 8.02
N ASP A 316 12.03 13.56 6.86
CA ASP A 316 10.72 14.09 6.48
C ASP A 316 9.66 13.12 7.02
N LEU A 317 8.85 13.53 7.98
CA LEU A 317 7.77 12.72 8.55
C LEU A 317 6.46 12.82 7.75
N GLY A 318 6.46 13.47 6.59
CA GLY A 318 5.28 13.63 5.76
C GLY A 318 4.38 14.78 6.20
N PRO A 319 3.14 14.84 5.69
CA PRO A 319 2.20 15.91 5.99
C PRO A 319 1.93 16.06 7.49
N ALA A 320 2.20 17.24 8.04
CA ALA A 320 2.10 17.51 9.47
C ALA A 320 0.65 17.43 9.99
N ASP A 321 -0.36 17.48 9.13
CA ASP A 321 -1.78 17.35 9.49
C ASP A 321 -2.26 15.89 9.56
N GLU A 322 -1.43 14.93 9.14
CA GLU A 322 -1.71 13.48 9.22
C GLU A 322 -0.98 12.79 10.38
N LEU A 323 -0.06 13.50 11.02
CA LEU A 323 0.64 13.00 12.18
C LEU A 323 -0.28 13.09 13.40
N ASP A 324 -0.63 11.93 13.95
CA ASP A 324 -1.44 11.82 15.17
C ASP A 324 -0.62 12.19 16.43
N ALA A 325 0.71 12.16 16.35
CA ALA A 325 1.63 12.46 17.44
C ALA A 325 2.20 13.88 17.35
N ASN A 326 2.42 14.49 18.51
CA ASN A 326 3.29 15.66 18.65
C ASN A 326 4.73 15.17 18.80
N PHE A 327 5.66 15.86 18.13
CA PHE A 327 7.09 15.55 18.20
C PHE A 327 7.80 16.75 18.83
N GLU A 328 8.35 16.55 20.01
CA GLU A 328 9.05 17.54 20.80
C GLU A 328 10.55 17.24 20.86
N GLN A 329 11.34 18.25 21.17
CA GLN A 329 12.77 18.08 21.37
C GLN A 329 13.03 17.14 22.56
N GLY A 330 13.87 16.13 22.34
CA GLY A 330 14.22 15.12 23.32
C GLY A 330 13.50 13.79 23.13
N ASP A 331 12.40 13.76 22.36
CA ASP A 331 11.62 12.55 22.10
C ASP A 331 12.47 11.47 21.45
N GLN A 332 12.33 10.22 21.91
CA GLN A 332 12.98 9.09 21.28
C GLN A 332 12.09 8.58 20.14
N LEU A 333 12.61 8.62 18.92
CA LEU A 333 11.90 8.14 17.73
C LEU A 333 12.60 6.92 17.14
N LYS A 334 11.79 6.04 16.56
CA LYS A 334 12.21 5.07 15.56
C LYS A 334 11.52 5.40 14.24
N VAL A 335 12.30 5.84 13.26
CA VAL A 335 11.83 6.23 11.92
C VAL A 335 12.20 5.12 10.94
N THR A 336 11.21 4.59 10.22
CA THR A 336 11.44 3.66 9.12
C THR A 336 11.04 4.34 7.81
N GLY A 337 11.90 4.30 6.81
CA GLY A 337 11.57 4.84 5.50
C GLY A 337 12.69 4.80 4.49
N VAL A 338 12.62 5.74 3.53
CA VAL A 338 13.36 5.68 2.29
C VAL A 338 14.55 6.63 2.31
N PRO A 339 15.79 6.13 2.13
CA PRO A 339 16.98 6.96 2.07
C PRO A 339 17.02 7.80 0.80
N ALA A 340 16.88 9.11 0.91
CA ALA A 340 16.73 10.01 -0.24
C ALA A 340 17.78 11.12 -0.22
N LYS A 341 18.07 11.66 -1.40
CA LYS A 341 18.91 12.85 -1.58
C LYS A 341 18.10 13.89 -2.32
N ALA A 342 17.88 15.03 -1.68
CA ALA A 342 17.14 16.13 -2.24
C ALA A 342 17.95 17.42 -2.14
N ASN A 343 18.09 18.11 -3.28
CA ASN A 343 19.05 19.19 -3.51
C ASN A 343 20.43 18.97 -2.87
N GLY A 344 21.01 17.78 -3.09
CA GLY A 344 22.33 17.39 -2.59
C GLY A 344 22.39 17.09 -1.09
N ARG A 345 21.25 17.11 -0.39
CA ARG A 345 21.16 16.82 1.04
C ARG A 345 20.51 15.48 1.27
N LYS A 346 21.12 14.69 2.16
CA LYS A 346 20.66 13.35 2.52
C LYS A 346 19.58 13.45 3.59
N LEU A 347 18.49 12.71 3.40
CA LEU A 347 17.37 12.67 4.32
C LEU A 347 16.68 11.30 4.26
N VAL A 348 15.81 11.02 5.23
CA VAL A 348 14.91 9.88 5.18
C VAL A 348 13.49 10.36 4.91
N LEU A 349 12.88 9.87 3.84
CA LEU A 349 11.44 10.01 3.60
C LEU A 349 10.73 8.93 4.42
N ALA A 350 10.28 9.28 5.62
CA ALA A 350 9.67 8.34 6.54
C ALA A 350 8.37 7.73 5.98
N GLU A 351 8.22 6.43 6.14
CA GLU A 351 7.00 5.65 5.84
C GLU A 351 6.25 5.29 7.12
N SER A 352 6.99 5.20 8.22
CA SER A 352 6.41 5.14 9.54
C SER A 352 7.35 5.74 10.57
N VAL A 353 6.75 6.21 11.66
CA VAL A 353 7.45 6.71 12.83
C VAL A 353 6.84 6.08 14.06
N THR A 354 7.67 5.65 14.99
CA THR A 354 7.28 5.13 16.29
C THR A 354 7.81 6.04 17.39
N ILE A 355 6.92 6.48 18.28
CA ILE A 355 7.21 7.28 19.48
C ILE A 355 6.51 6.58 20.65
N ASP A 356 7.23 6.35 21.76
CA ASP A 356 6.69 5.68 22.95
C ASP A 356 5.98 4.32 22.70
N GLY A 357 6.39 3.63 21.63
CA GLY A 357 5.79 2.36 21.20
C GLY A 357 4.61 2.51 20.24
N ASP A 358 4.03 3.71 20.11
CA ASP A 358 2.94 4.01 19.19
C ASP A 358 3.49 4.26 17.78
N LYS A 359 3.05 3.44 16.83
CA LYS A 359 3.48 3.51 15.43
C LYS A 359 2.47 4.26 14.57
N THR A 360 2.90 5.36 13.97
CA THR A 360 2.15 6.10 12.94
C THR A 360 2.67 5.72 11.55
N ARG A 361 1.77 5.34 10.63
CA ARG A 361 2.10 5.11 9.22
C ARG A 361 1.90 6.41 8.44
N ILE A 362 2.80 6.69 7.50
CA ILE A 362 2.82 7.92 6.69
C ILE A 362 2.43 7.56 5.26
N HIS A 363 1.28 8.08 4.80
CA HIS A 363 0.74 7.77 3.48
C HIS A 363 1.20 8.80 2.44
N ARG A 364 2.32 8.54 1.76
CA ARG A 364 2.92 9.50 0.80
C ARG A 364 2.22 9.55 -0.56
N ALA A 365 1.59 8.45 -0.98
CA ALA A 365 1.06 8.33 -2.33
C ALA A 365 -0.31 8.98 -2.51
N GLU A 366 -1.25 8.86 -1.56
CA GLU A 366 -2.67 9.09 -1.85
C GLU A 366 -3.07 10.56 -2.09
N ARG A 367 -2.38 11.53 -1.49
CA ARG A 367 -2.84 12.93 -1.51
C ARG A 367 -2.54 13.70 -2.80
N LEU A 368 -1.73 13.14 -3.69
CA LEU A 368 -1.23 13.88 -4.85
C LEU A 368 -2.34 14.20 -5.86
N ARG A 369 -3.48 13.48 -5.77
CA ARG A 369 -4.68 13.73 -6.57
C ARG A 369 -5.50 14.95 -6.14
N GLY A 370 -5.41 15.38 -4.88
CA GLY A 370 -6.31 16.40 -4.34
C GLY A 370 -6.04 17.81 -4.87
N HIS A 371 -4.82 18.09 -5.37
CA HIS A 371 -4.40 19.45 -5.74
C HIS A 371 -4.26 19.70 -7.25
N SER A 372 -4.12 18.67 -8.09
CA SER A 372 -3.97 18.87 -9.55
C SER A 372 -5.29 19.08 -10.31
N GLY A 373 -6.44 18.76 -9.68
CA GLY A 373 -7.76 18.81 -10.34
C GLY A 373 -8.36 20.20 -10.58
N ASN A 374 -7.73 21.29 -10.13
CA ASN A 374 -8.37 22.61 -10.10
C ASN A 374 -8.01 23.56 -11.27
N GLN A 375 -7.28 23.09 -12.30
CA GLN A 375 -6.98 23.91 -13.48
C GLN A 375 -7.80 23.57 -14.74
N SER A 376 -8.62 22.52 -14.72
CA SER A 376 -9.51 22.17 -15.84
C SER A 376 -10.98 22.23 -15.43
N ALA A 377 -11.42 23.37 -14.88
CA ALA A 377 -12.83 23.61 -14.59
C ALA A 377 -13.54 24.21 -15.82
N ASN A 378 -13.90 23.35 -16.77
CA ASN A 378 -15.09 23.56 -17.61
C ASN A 378 -15.66 22.24 -18.13
N SER A 379 -16.15 21.37 -17.24
CA SER A 379 -17.19 20.39 -17.58
C SER A 379 -17.86 19.88 -16.32
N GLU A 380 -19.18 19.92 -16.33
CA GLU A 380 -20.10 19.65 -15.23
C GLU A 380 -20.24 18.15 -14.88
N ARG A 381 -20.65 17.94 -13.62
CA ARG A 381 -21.49 16.85 -13.07
C ARG A 381 -20.84 15.56 -12.52
N HIS A 382 -20.97 15.50 -11.19
CA HIS A 382 -21.31 14.36 -10.33
C HIS A 382 -20.36 13.16 -10.25
N THR A 383 -19.44 13.23 -9.28
CA THR A 383 -18.90 12.04 -8.60
C THR A 383 -18.68 12.33 -7.11
N SER A 384 -18.92 11.30 -6.31
CA SER A 384 -18.87 11.27 -4.84
C SER A 384 -17.48 11.62 -4.30
N GLY A 385 -17.26 12.90 -4.00
CA GLY A 385 -15.98 13.40 -3.48
C GLY A 385 -15.75 13.07 -2.00
N GLN A 386 -14.53 12.64 -1.67
CA GLN A 386 -13.96 12.76 -0.33
C GLN A 386 -14.16 14.20 0.14
N GLN A 387 -15.05 14.40 1.11
CA GLN A 387 -15.32 15.71 1.66
C GLN A 387 -14.11 16.15 2.51
N ALA A 388 -13.48 17.25 2.11
CA ALA A 388 -12.38 17.86 2.87
C ALA A 388 -12.81 18.11 4.32
N LEU A 389 -11.92 17.78 5.26
CA LEU A 389 -12.18 18.04 6.69
C LEU A 389 -12.16 19.56 6.93
N THR A 390 -13.22 20.05 7.56
CA THR A 390 -13.36 21.43 8.01
C THR A 390 -12.89 21.55 9.45
N SER A 391 -12.13 22.59 9.77
CA SER A 391 -11.77 22.93 11.16
C SER A 391 -12.61 24.13 11.64
N VAL A 392 -13.11 24.04 12.87
CA VAL A 392 -13.89 25.10 13.51
C VAL A 392 -13.37 25.30 14.92
N GLN A 393 -13.15 26.56 15.29
CA GLN A 393 -12.76 26.98 16.63
C GLN A 393 -13.85 27.87 17.22
N GLY A 394 -14.11 27.74 18.51
CA GLY A 394 -15.12 28.56 19.20
C GLY A 394 -15.26 28.23 20.68
N GLU A 395 -16.20 28.92 21.31
CA GLU A 395 -16.56 28.74 22.71
C GLU A 395 -17.82 27.88 22.84
N VAL A 396 -17.81 26.90 23.73
CA VAL A 396 -18.95 26.02 23.98
C VAL A 396 -20.04 26.79 24.70
N ARG A 397 -21.18 26.95 24.03
CA ARG A 397 -22.36 27.61 24.58
C ARG A 397 -23.22 26.65 25.39
N SER A 398 -23.32 25.39 24.95
CA SER A 398 -24.07 24.35 25.66
C SER A 398 -23.68 22.96 25.14
N THR A 399 -23.72 21.96 26.02
CA THR A 399 -23.68 20.55 25.64
C THR A 399 -25.03 19.89 25.92
N ARG A 400 -25.38 18.86 25.15
CA ARG A 400 -26.56 18.03 25.39
C ARG A 400 -26.45 16.68 24.69
N GLN A 401 -27.29 15.74 25.09
CA GLN A 401 -27.51 14.49 24.36
C GLN A 401 -28.65 14.65 23.36
N LEU A 402 -28.49 14.05 22.17
CA LEU A 402 -29.50 13.99 21.13
C LEU A 402 -29.59 12.59 20.53
N SER A 403 -30.81 12.08 20.41
CA SER A 403 -31.09 10.85 19.67
C SER A 403 -31.02 11.10 18.15
N VAL A 404 -30.03 10.51 17.48
CA VAL A 404 -29.86 10.60 16.03
C VAL A 404 -29.95 9.19 15.44
N ARG A 405 -31.05 8.92 14.72
CA ARG A 405 -31.33 7.59 14.12
C ARG A 405 -31.28 6.46 15.17
N GLY A 406 -31.87 6.70 16.34
CA GLY A 406 -31.96 5.71 17.41
C GLY A 406 -30.68 5.53 18.25
N ASN A 407 -29.64 6.33 18.01
CA ASN A 407 -28.43 6.33 18.82
C ASN A 407 -28.31 7.65 19.58
N GLU A 408 -28.03 7.59 20.88
CA GLU A 408 -27.75 8.78 21.67
C GLU A 408 -26.38 9.34 21.32
N ARG A 409 -26.32 10.66 21.13
CA ARG A 409 -25.11 11.37 20.70
C ARG A 409 -24.84 12.54 21.63
N ASN A 410 -23.60 12.69 22.08
CA ASN A 410 -23.19 13.93 22.72
C ASN A 410 -22.97 14.99 21.64
N VAL A 411 -23.56 16.17 21.82
CA VAL A 411 -23.36 17.32 20.92
C VAL A 411 -22.98 18.56 21.72
N ALA A 412 -22.13 19.39 21.14
CA ALA A 412 -21.85 20.74 21.62
C ALA A 412 -22.42 21.76 20.64
N VAL A 413 -23.01 22.81 21.18
CA VAL A 413 -23.30 24.03 20.43
C VAL A 413 -22.20 25.01 20.77
N ILE A 414 -21.50 25.51 19.75
CA ILE A 414 -20.44 26.51 19.93
C ILE A 414 -20.80 27.82 19.24
N ASP A 415 -20.29 28.92 19.79
CA ASP A 415 -20.19 30.19 19.09
C ASP A 415 -18.78 30.24 18.47
N ALA A 416 -18.72 30.04 17.15
CA ALA A 416 -17.47 29.98 16.41
C ALA A 416 -16.81 31.36 16.32
N ASN A 417 -15.49 31.39 16.14
CA ASN A 417 -14.70 32.62 16.07
C ASN A 417 -15.12 33.57 14.93
N ASP A 418 -15.80 33.05 13.91
CA ASP A 418 -16.35 33.85 12.81
C ASP A 418 -17.76 34.43 13.11
N GLY A 419 -18.22 34.32 14.35
CA GLY A 419 -19.52 34.81 14.83
C GLY A 419 -20.69 33.88 14.51
N ARG A 420 -20.47 32.74 13.84
CA ARG A 420 -21.54 31.78 13.54
C ARG A 420 -21.74 30.80 14.70
N GLN A 421 -22.99 30.43 14.93
CA GLN A 421 -23.30 29.33 15.83
C GLN A 421 -23.21 27.99 15.07
N MET A 422 -22.53 27.01 15.64
CA MET A 422 -22.39 25.68 15.03
C MET A 422 -22.73 24.55 16.01
N LEU A 423 -23.41 23.52 15.50
CA LEU A 423 -23.61 22.27 16.23
C LEU A 423 -22.47 21.30 15.86
N ILE A 424 -21.77 20.78 16.86
CA ILE A 424 -20.71 19.80 16.73
C ILE A 424 -21.22 18.50 17.31
N ASP A 425 -21.31 17.45 16.50
CA ASP A 425 -21.52 16.09 16.98
C ASP A 425 -20.19 15.58 17.54
N LEU A 426 -20.16 15.17 18.82
CA LEU A 426 -18.98 14.75 19.58
C LEU A 426 -18.87 13.23 19.76
N GLY A 427 -19.89 12.45 19.42
CA GLY A 427 -19.76 10.99 19.30
C GLY A 427 -21.00 10.27 19.79
N SER A 428 -20.87 8.96 19.98
CA SER A 428 -21.84 8.23 20.81
C SER A 428 -21.83 8.78 22.22
N ALA A 429 -22.99 8.94 22.85
CA ALA A 429 -23.08 9.39 24.24
C ALA A 429 -22.30 8.46 25.20
N ASP A 430 -22.35 7.15 24.95
CA ASP A 430 -21.72 6.12 25.79
C ASP A 430 -20.21 5.99 25.57
N ALA A 431 -19.68 6.51 24.45
CA ALA A 431 -18.28 6.38 24.06
C ALA A 431 -17.54 7.72 23.96
N SER A 432 -18.22 8.84 24.25
CA SER A 432 -17.64 10.17 24.15
C SER A 432 -16.63 10.37 25.27
N GLN A 433 -15.35 10.36 24.90
CA GLN A 433 -14.25 10.68 25.82
C GLN A 433 -14.12 12.18 26.09
N VAL A 434 -14.83 13.02 25.32
CA VAL A 434 -14.78 14.48 25.49
C VAL A 434 -15.86 14.92 26.48
N SER A 435 -15.42 15.47 27.61
CA SER A 435 -16.27 16.20 28.55
C SER A 435 -16.09 17.69 28.31
N LEU A 436 -17.15 18.36 27.85
CA LEU A 436 -17.16 19.81 27.62
C LEU A 436 -18.23 20.48 28.49
N GLN A 437 -17.88 21.64 29.03
CA GLN A 437 -18.72 22.53 29.81
C GLN A 437 -18.98 23.83 29.02
N GLN A 438 -19.97 24.59 29.48
CA GLN A 438 -20.24 25.91 28.92
C GLN A 438 -19.07 26.85 29.26
N GLY A 439 -18.57 27.57 28.26
CA GLY A 439 -17.42 28.47 28.36
C GLY A 439 -16.10 27.86 27.85
N ASP A 440 -16.06 26.53 27.65
CA ASP A 440 -14.86 25.85 27.16
C ASP A 440 -14.48 26.32 25.76
N ARG A 441 -13.20 26.59 25.52
CA ARG A 441 -12.69 26.88 24.18
C ARG A 441 -12.21 25.60 23.53
N ILE A 442 -12.73 25.32 22.34
CA ILE A 442 -12.39 24.09 21.61
C ILE A 442 -11.97 24.38 20.17
N GLN A 443 -11.17 23.45 19.62
CA GLN A 443 -10.97 23.31 18.18
C GLN A 443 -11.46 21.94 17.73
N ALA A 444 -12.46 21.89 16.87
CA ALA A 444 -12.94 20.65 16.27
C ALA A 444 -12.53 20.54 14.80
N LYS A 445 -12.19 19.34 14.34
CA LYS A 445 -11.99 19.04 12.91
C LYS A 445 -12.92 17.91 12.51
N GLY A 446 -13.61 18.04 11.37
CA GLY A 446 -14.63 17.08 10.97
C GLY A 446 -15.26 17.35 9.61
N ILE A 447 -16.28 16.58 9.27
CA ILE A 447 -17.04 16.77 8.03
C ILE A 447 -18.27 17.63 8.31
N VAL A 448 -18.47 18.71 7.56
CA VAL A 448 -19.69 19.51 7.69
C VAL A 448 -20.82 18.89 6.88
N THR A 449 -21.93 18.61 7.55
CA THR A 449 -23.18 18.15 6.93
C THR A 449 -24.32 19.10 7.28
N LYS A 450 -25.53 18.81 6.81
CA LYS A 450 -26.74 19.57 7.14
C LYS A 450 -27.70 18.69 7.96
N ALA A 451 -28.21 19.23 9.07
CA ALA A 451 -29.33 18.63 9.80
C ALA A 451 -30.61 18.68 8.95
N LYS A 452 -31.67 17.98 9.38
CA LYS A 452 -32.98 17.95 8.70
C LYS A 452 -33.58 19.35 8.47
N ASN A 453 -33.27 20.31 9.34
CA ASN A 453 -33.71 21.71 9.22
C ASN A 453 -32.76 22.59 8.40
N GLY A 454 -31.79 22.00 7.69
CA GLY A 454 -30.82 22.71 6.85
C GLY A 454 -29.65 23.36 7.60
N LYS A 455 -29.65 23.38 8.94
CA LYS A 455 -28.55 23.96 9.72
C LYS A 455 -27.27 23.13 9.59
N PRO A 456 -26.08 23.76 9.51
CA PRO A 456 -24.82 23.05 9.43
C PRO A 456 -24.52 22.31 10.74
N VAL A 457 -23.99 21.09 10.62
CA VAL A 457 -23.50 20.27 11.72
C VAL A 457 -22.10 19.78 11.37
N LEU A 458 -21.14 20.03 12.24
CA LEU A 458 -19.80 19.45 12.11
C LEU A 458 -19.80 18.07 12.75
N LEU A 459 -19.56 17.06 11.94
CA LEU A 459 -19.28 15.71 12.43
C LEU A 459 -17.81 15.64 12.84
N ALA A 460 -17.51 16.02 14.09
CA ALA A 460 -16.14 16.00 14.61
C ALA A 460 -15.50 14.61 14.52
N ARG A 461 -14.25 14.60 14.07
CA ARG A 461 -13.30 13.47 14.11
C ARG A 461 -12.24 13.70 15.18
N THR A 462 -11.88 14.94 15.44
CA THR A 462 -11.04 15.32 16.57
C THR A 462 -11.61 16.57 17.24
N VAL A 463 -11.41 16.66 18.55
CA VAL A 463 -11.73 17.82 19.37
C VAL A 463 -10.54 18.08 20.27
N MET A 464 -9.96 19.27 20.17
CA MET A 464 -8.91 19.75 21.06
C MET A 464 -9.55 20.64 22.13
N HIS A 465 -9.31 20.31 23.39
CA HIS A 465 -9.81 20.99 24.58
C HIS A 465 -8.71 20.98 25.65
N ASP A 466 -8.44 22.11 26.30
CA ASP A 466 -7.37 22.25 27.31
C ASP A 466 -6.00 21.72 26.86
N GLY A 467 -5.66 21.93 25.58
CA GLY A 467 -4.40 21.45 24.99
C GLY A 467 -4.36 19.94 24.68
N GLN A 468 -5.36 19.17 25.13
CA GLN A 468 -5.49 17.76 24.83
C GLN A 468 -6.34 17.56 23.56
N THR A 469 -5.83 16.79 22.60
CA THR A 469 -6.61 16.36 21.43
C THR A 469 -7.26 15.02 21.71
N THR A 470 -8.59 14.99 21.73
CA THR A 470 -9.36 13.75 21.79
C THR A 470 -9.83 13.38 20.39
N ARG A 471 -9.50 12.16 19.98
CA ARG A 471 -10.02 11.58 18.75
C ARG A 471 -11.44 11.06 19.01
N ILE A 472 -12.37 11.49 18.17
CA ILE A 472 -13.74 10.97 18.16
C ILE A 472 -13.74 9.70 17.30
N ASP A 473 -13.09 8.67 17.83
CA ASP A 473 -13.01 7.36 17.20
C ASP A 473 -14.36 6.67 17.28
N ASN A 474 -15.24 6.90 16.29
CA ASN A 474 -16.23 5.87 15.91
C ASN A 474 -17.11 6.13 14.68
N ARG A 475 -16.84 7.12 13.83
CA ARG A 475 -17.87 7.53 12.84
C ARG A 475 -17.85 6.88 11.47
N GLN A 476 -16.77 6.21 11.05
CA GLN A 476 -16.71 5.73 9.66
C GLN A 476 -16.11 4.32 9.45
N GLN A 477 -15.52 3.66 10.45
CA GLN A 477 -15.02 2.28 10.24
C GLN A 477 -15.26 1.28 11.38
N ARG A 478 -15.49 1.72 12.64
CA ARG A 478 -15.81 0.79 13.73
C ARG A 478 -17.30 0.66 14.06
N SER A 479 -18.15 1.67 13.91
CA SER A 479 -19.59 1.46 14.19
C SER A 479 -20.34 0.56 13.20
N SER A 480 -19.76 0.23 12.04
CA SER A 480 -20.26 -0.88 11.22
C SER A 480 -19.61 -2.23 11.55
N LEU A 481 -18.63 -2.31 12.45
CA LEU A 481 -17.99 -3.55 12.91
C LEU A 481 -18.21 -3.82 14.41
N THR A 482 -18.62 -2.82 15.20
CA THR A 482 -18.97 -2.92 16.63
C THR A 482 -20.47 -2.77 16.89
N SER A 483 -21.28 -2.53 15.86
CA SER A 483 -22.73 -2.84 15.92
C SER A 483 -22.93 -4.27 15.44
N ALA A 484 -22.12 -5.19 15.98
CA ALA A 484 -22.36 -6.60 15.80
C ALA A 484 -23.80 -6.83 16.30
N SER A 485 -24.69 -7.05 15.36
CA SER A 485 -26.09 -7.28 15.63
C SER A 485 -26.17 -8.77 15.90
N GLU A 486 -26.55 -9.11 17.12
CA GLU A 486 -26.88 -10.48 17.46
C GLU A 486 -28.33 -10.73 17.05
N ILE A 487 -28.55 -11.80 16.28
CA ILE A 487 -29.89 -12.25 15.92
C ILE A 487 -29.99 -13.74 16.22
N SER A 488 -30.93 -14.09 17.09
CA SER A 488 -31.30 -15.47 17.40
C SER A 488 -32.62 -15.86 16.74
N GLY A 489 -32.71 -17.11 16.29
CA GLY A 489 -33.95 -17.63 15.74
C GLY A 489 -33.82 -19.00 15.08
N LYS A 490 -34.97 -19.53 14.67
CA LYS A 490 -35.09 -20.85 14.04
C LYS A 490 -34.92 -20.77 12.52
N VAL A 491 -33.97 -21.50 11.96
CA VAL A 491 -33.71 -21.60 10.51
C VAL A 491 -34.93 -22.18 9.81
N GLN A 492 -35.55 -21.37 8.94
CA GLN A 492 -36.72 -21.76 8.14
C GLN A 492 -36.32 -22.27 6.76
N GLN A 493 -35.25 -21.73 6.19
CA GLN A 493 -34.80 -22.06 4.84
C GLN A 493 -33.32 -21.74 4.68
N LEU A 494 -32.59 -22.60 3.97
CA LEU A 494 -31.23 -22.35 3.49
C LEU A 494 -31.24 -22.17 1.97
N LYS A 495 -30.39 -21.27 1.47
CA LYS A 495 -30.24 -21.01 0.03
C LYS A 495 -28.81 -20.60 -0.28
N THR A 496 -28.20 -21.26 -1.26
CA THR A 496 -26.93 -20.80 -1.85
C THR A 496 -27.19 -19.76 -2.94
N VAL A 497 -26.42 -18.69 -2.95
CA VAL A 497 -26.47 -17.62 -3.95
C VAL A 497 -25.05 -17.26 -4.39
N THR A 498 -24.89 -16.79 -5.63
CA THR A 498 -23.60 -16.26 -6.10
C THR A 498 -23.57 -14.74 -5.93
N VAL A 499 -22.55 -14.23 -5.25
CA VAL A 499 -22.30 -12.80 -5.04
C VAL A 499 -20.87 -12.51 -5.47
N ASN A 500 -20.68 -11.66 -6.49
CA ASN A 500 -19.37 -11.33 -7.06
C ASN A 500 -18.52 -12.59 -7.36
N ASP A 501 -19.09 -13.52 -8.14
CA ASP A 501 -18.45 -14.79 -8.54
C ASP A 501 -18.09 -15.74 -7.39
N SER A 502 -18.51 -15.45 -6.16
CA SER A 502 -18.34 -16.32 -4.99
C SER A 502 -19.68 -16.87 -4.51
N GLU A 503 -19.76 -18.18 -4.27
CA GLU A 503 -20.95 -18.77 -3.66
C GLU A 503 -21.05 -18.39 -2.17
N ARG A 504 -22.28 -18.10 -1.72
CA ARG A 504 -22.62 -17.72 -0.36
C ARG A 504 -23.83 -18.50 0.13
N GLN A 505 -23.77 -19.02 1.35
CA GLN A 505 -24.91 -19.69 1.98
C GLN A 505 -25.71 -18.68 2.82
N LEU A 506 -26.99 -18.52 2.50
CA LEU A 506 -27.93 -17.66 3.23
C LEU A 506 -28.94 -18.51 4.00
N ALA A 507 -29.22 -18.14 5.24
CA ALA A 507 -30.32 -18.66 6.04
C ALA A 507 -31.42 -17.62 6.21
N ARG A 508 -32.66 -18.00 5.95
CA ARG A 508 -33.83 -17.27 6.43
C ARG A 508 -34.20 -17.83 7.79
N ILE A 509 -34.12 -17.00 8.83
CA ILE A 509 -34.48 -17.38 10.20
C ILE A 509 -35.77 -16.71 10.64
N LYS A 510 -36.53 -17.38 11.50
CA LYS A 510 -37.63 -16.78 12.25
C LYS A 510 -37.11 -16.44 13.65
N THR A 511 -37.02 -15.17 13.96
CA THR A 511 -36.47 -14.66 15.22
C THR A 511 -37.42 -14.93 16.37
N ASP A 512 -36.91 -14.87 17.60
CA ASP A 512 -37.68 -15.16 18.82
C ASP A 512 -38.86 -14.19 19.01
N ASP A 513 -38.74 -12.96 18.50
CA ASP A 513 -39.82 -11.95 18.45
C ASP A 513 -40.84 -12.20 17.32
N GLY A 514 -40.72 -13.31 16.58
CA GLY A 514 -41.61 -13.73 15.51
C GLY A 514 -41.36 -13.09 14.14
N ARG A 515 -40.36 -12.22 14.00
CA ARG A 515 -39.97 -11.62 12.72
C ARG A 515 -39.16 -12.59 11.86
N THR A 516 -38.87 -12.20 10.63
CA THR A 516 -37.97 -12.95 9.74
C THR A 516 -36.73 -12.15 9.41
N ALA A 517 -35.55 -12.76 9.53
CA ALA A 517 -34.27 -12.18 9.14
C ALA A 517 -33.56 -13.08 8.11
N THR A 518 -32.63 -12.50 7.35
CA THR A 518 -31.71 -13.25 6.48
C THR A 518 -30.31 -13.11 7.02
N VAL A 519 -29.61 -14.22 7.23
CA VAL A 519 -28.23 -14.27 7.69
C VAL A 519 -27.37 -14.88 6.59
N ASP A 520 -26.24 -14.25 6.27
CA ASP A 520 -25.21 -14.79 5.38
C ASP A 520 -24.18 -15.54 6.23
N PHE A 521 -23.93 -16.81 5.95
CA PHE A 521 -22.97 -17.67 6.66
C PHE A 521 -21.62 -17.83 5.95
N GLY A 522 -21.33 -17.03 4.94
CA GLY A 522 -20.08 -17.14 4.20
C GLY A 522 -20.14 -18.21 3.11
N SER A 523 -19.02 -18.87 2.85
CA SER A 523 -18.94 -19.89 1.79
C SER A 523 -19.76 -21.13 2.18
N PRO A 524 -20.55 -21.74 1.27
CA PRO A 524 -21.26 -23.00 1.57
C PRO A 524 -20.32 -24.16 1.94
N ASP A 525 -19.04 -24.06 1.61
CA ASP A 525 -18.05 -25.08 1.95
C ASP A 525 -17.54 -24.96 3.39
N GLN A 526 -17.85 -23.89 4.12
CA GLN A 526 -17.42 -23.71 5.52
C GLN A 526 -18.22 -24.62 6.47
N ASP A 527 -17.75 -24.76 7.71
CA ASP A 527 -18.40 -25.58 8.76
C ASP A 527 -19.86 -25.19 9.07
N ALA A 528 -20.36 -24.12 8.43
CA ALA A 528 -21.78 -23.84 8.24
C ALA A 528 -22.59 -25.04 7.68
N GLY A 529 -21.93 -26.03 7.05
CA GLY A 529 -22.53 -27.26 6.58
C GLY A 529 -23.27 -28.11 7.63
N ASN A 530 -23.08 -27.84 8.93
CA ASN A 530 -23.84 -28.50 10.00
C ASN A 530 -25.14 -27.80 10.40
N ILE A 531 -25.42 -26.58 9.89
CA ILE A 531 -26.69 -25.90 10.14
C ILE A 531 -27.74 -26.44 9.18
N SER A 532 -28.85 -26.93 9.72
CA SER A 532 -29.99 -27.48 8.98
C SER A 532 -31.24 -26.64 9.14
N GLN A 533 -32.19 -26.82 8.22
CA GLN A 533 -33.53 -26.28 8.41
C GLN A 533 -34.16 -26.87 9.67
N GLY A 534 -34.63 -26.00 10.56
CA GLY A 534 -35.20 -26.37 11.85
C GLY A 534 -34.28 -26.11 13.04
N ASP A 535 -32.99 -25.82 12.82
CA ASP A 535 -32.06 -25.52 13.91
C ASP A 535 -32.31 -24.12 14.49
N THR A 536 -32.08 -23.96 15.79
CA THR A 536 -32.00 -22.65 16.44
C THR A 536 -30.54 -22.20 16.40
N ILE A 537 -30.31 -20.96 15.98
CA ILE A 537 -28.98 -20.37 15.96
C ILE A 537 -29.02 -18.98 16.60
N THR A 538 -27.86 -18.54 17.09
CA THR A 538 -27.52 -17.15 17.35
C THR A 538 -26.42 -16.74 16.38
N ALA A 539 -26.62 -15.66 15.64
CA ALA A 539 -25.63 -15.15 14.70
C ALA A 539 -25.22 -13.74 15.08
N GLU A 540 -23.93 -13.49 15.17
CA GLU A 540 -23.34 -12.18 15.42
C GLU A 540 -22.72 -11.65 14.12
N GLY A 541 -23.09 -10.44 13.69
CA GLY A 541 -22.59 -9.90 12.43
C GLY A 541 -23.02 -8.48 12.11
N VAL A 542 -22.80 -8.06 10.87
CA VAL A 542 -23.11 -6.70 10.41
C VAL A 542 -24.34 -6.69 9.54
N SER A 543 -25.32 -5.88 9.91
CA SER A 543 -26.51 -5.66 9.09
C SER A 543 -26.17 -4.81 7.87
N VAL A 544 -26.28 -5.41 6.68
CA VAL A 544 -26.09 -4.77 5.39
C VAL A 544 -27.43 -4.70 4.66
N LYS A 545 -27.75 -3.54 4.06
CA LYS A 545 -28.96 -3.37 3.27
C LYS A 545 -28.67 -3.68 1.79
N VAL A 546 -29.35 -4.67 1.24
CA VAL A 546 -29.28 -5.06 -0.17
C VAL A 546 -30.67 -4.88 -0.78
N ALA A 547 -30.81 -3.88 -1.65
CA ALA A 547 -32.09 -3.39 -2.16
C ALA A 547 -33.06 -3.00 -1.01
N ASP A 548 -34.22 -3.67 -0.93
CA ASP A 548 -35.25 -3.47 0.09
C ASP A 548 -35.09 -4.39 1.31
N LYS A 549 -34.07 -5.25 1.34
CA LYS A 549 -33.86 -6.25 2.39
C LYS A 549 -32.64 -5.93 3.25
N THR A 550 -32.71 -6.28 4.52
CA THR A 550 -31.57 -6.28 5.44
C THR A 550 -31.06 -7.71 5.60
N ILE A 551 -29.75 -7.88 5.41
CA ILE A 551 -29.04 -9.15 5.56
C ILE A 551 -28.01 -8.98 6.68
N LEU A 552 -27.99 -9.90 7.63
CA LEU A 552 -26.93 -9.96 8.64
C LEU A 552 -25.74 -10.74 8.04
N VAL A 553 -24.63 -10.06 7.81
CA VAL A 553 -23.37 -10.67 7.39
C VAL A 553 -22.64 -11.14 8.65
N ALA A 554 -22.84 -12.41 9.02
CA ALA A 554 -22.30 -13.02 10.25
C ALA A 554 -20.76 -13.07 10.27
N PHE A 555 -20.15 -12.87 11.42
CA PHE A 555 -18.75 -13.19 11.70
C PHE A 555 -18.62 -14.44 12.57
N GLU A 556 -19.64 -14.73 13.37
CA GLU A 556 -19.72 -15.90 14.22
C GLU A 556 -21.17 -16.39 14.26
N VAL A 557 -21.33 -17.72 14.27
CA VAL A 557 -22.64 -18.37 14.38
C VAL A 557 -22.54 -19.47 15.43
N SER A 558 -23.52 -19.47 16.33
CA SER A 558 -23.63 -20.38 17.48
C SER A 558 -24.95 -21.16 17.37
N PRO A 559 -24.94 -22.42 16.90
CA PRO A 559 -26.09 -23.30 16.97
C PRO A 559 -26.43 -23.63 18.44
N GLU A 560 -27.71 -23.75 18.78
CA GLU A 560 -28.16 -24.06 20.17
C GLU A 560 -27.59 -25.38 20.71
N ASN A 561 -27.36 -26.36 19.83
CA ASN A 561 -26.85 -27.70 20.18
C ASN A 561 -25.47 -27.99 19.56
N GLY A 562 -24.62 -26.99 19.38
CA GLY A 562 -23.28 -27.18 18.77
C GLY A 562 -22.27 -26.12 19.20
N ASP A 563 -21.02 -26.34 18.81
CA ASP A 563 -19.96 -25.36 19.03
C ASP A 563 -20.15 -24.14 18.10
N SER A 564 -19.78 -22.96 18.62
CA SER A 564 -19.77 -21.74 17.81
C SER A 564 -18.65 -21.82 16.78
N PHE A 565 -18.89 -21.31 15.58
CA PHE A 565 -17.89 -21.24 14.53
C PHE A 565 -17.78 -19.84 13.95
N LYS A 566 -16.54 -19.44 13.66
CA LYS A 566 -16.26 -18.20 12.96
C LYS A 566 -16.56 -18.38 11.48
N VAL A 567 -17.32 -17.45 10.93
CA VAL A 567 -17.58 -17.38 9.51
C VAL A 567 -16.36 -16.76 8.85
N ASP A 568 -15.55 -17.58 8.21
CA ASP A 568 -14.45 -17.07 7.41
C ASP A 568 -15.00 -16.26 6.22
N ARG A 569 -14.60 -15.00 6.15
CA ARG A 569 -15.06 -14.10 5.08
C ARG A 569 -14.07 -14.03 3.92
N GLY A 570 -13.04 -14.86 3.94
CA GLY A 570 -11.87 -14.75 3.09
C GLY A 570 -10.92 -13.65 3.57
N PHE A 571 -11.14 -13.09 4.77
CA PHE A 571 -10.31 -12.04 5.34
C PHE A 571 -9.17 -12.60 6.19
N ASP A 572 -9.25 -13.84 6.71
CA ASP A 572 -8.27 -14.37 7.69
C ASP A 572 -7.85 -15.86 7.58
N SER A 573 -8.36 -16.71 6.66
CA SER A 573 -7.93 -18.13 6.67
C SER A 573 -7.89 -18.86 5.33
N GLN A 574 -6.66 -19.14 4.87
CA GLN A 574 -6.31 -20.42 4.23
C GLN A 574 -5.21 -21.09 5.06
N SER A 575 -5.53 -21.37 6.31
CA SER A 575 -4.80 -22.30 7.19
C SER A 575 -5.84 -23.32 7.68
N ASP A 576 -5.48 -24.60 7.60
CA ASP A 576 -6.30 -25.77 7.98
C ASP A 576 -7.43 -26.20 7.04
N ARG A 577 -7.05 -26.91 5.97
CA ARG A 577 -7.79 -28.11 5.53
C ARG A 577 -6.82 -29.26 5.25
N SER A 578 -6.60 -30.10 6.27
CA SER A 578 -6.08 -31.46 6.05
C SER A 578 -7.17 -32.34 5.40
N PRO A 579 -6.83 -33.22 4.45
CA PRO A 579 -7.82 -34.10 3.84
C PRO A 579 -8.19 -35.24 4.80
N ALA A 580 -9.48 -35.34 5.13
CA ALA A 580 -10.05 -36.48 5.83
C ALA A 580 -9.81 -37.78 5.03
N SER A 581 -9.14 -38.74 5.67
CA SER A 581 -8.97 -40.10 5.18
C SER A 581 -10.35 -40.78 5.03
N ARG A 582 -10.69 -41.21 3.81
CA ARG A 582 -11.75 -42.20 3.60
C ARG A 582 -11.15 -43.60 3.74
N ARG A 583 -11.74 -44.42 4.61
CA ARG A 583 -11.66 -45.89 4.53
C ARG A 583 -12.74 -46.41 3.61
#